data_AF-A0A5E6YPX1-F1
#
_entry.id   AF-A0A5E6YPX1-F1
#
_cell.length_a   1.000
_cell.length_b   1.000
_cell.length_c   1.000
_cell.angle_alpha   90.00
_cell.angle_beta   90.00
_cell.angle_gamma   90.00
#
_symmetry.space_group_name_H-M   'P 1'
#
loop_
_entity.id
_entity.type
_entity.pdbx_description
1 polymer ?
#
loop_
_entity_poly.entity_id
_entity_poly.type
_entity_poly.pdbx_seq_one_letter_code
_entity_poly.pdbx_strand_id
1 'polypeptide(L)'
;MTKRDDFKVGTKASLARRAAHFCSNPHCLKLTIGPHSDSSKALASGHAAHIHAASKQGPRFDALQTTAERTSIDNGLWLCRECGVIVDGDASVHTADQLRTWKTDHEAMVSEVRTEGYSRSLALLQSGRMEPQIAKKIISAMTDRRSLWVTFDAEFPDRVRQSLDELRSRFSAIRGELLDGTALDQILLVLTKTILSFFDAVESIELGTLRCSSHDPEWLHFSDALATLRKTIGLQIADLASAYHISLSEDLRTIAPVRN
;
A
#
# COMPACT_ATOMS: atom_id res chain seq x y z
N MET A 1 -10.46 -40.89 -12.48
CA MET A 1 -9.55 -39.76 -12.17
C MET A 1 -9.42 -38.89 -13.41
N THR A 2 -9.85 -37.63 -13.35
CA THR A 2 -9.67 -36.67 -14.45
C THR A 2 -8.19 -36.36 -14.61
N LYS A 3 -7.68 -36.41 -15.85
CA LYS A 3 -6.29 -36.07 -16.19
C LYS A 3 -5.96 -34.66 -15.69
N ARG A 4 -4.95 -34.53 -14.83
CA ARG A 4 -4.46 -33.28 -14.25
C ARG A 4 -3.12 -32.95 -14.89
N ASP A 5 -3.01 -31.74 -15.43
CA ASP A 5 -1.81 -31.24 -16.10
C ASP A 5 -0.84 -30.67 -15.04
N ASP A 6 -0.15 -31.53 -14.31
CA ASP A 6 0.75 -31.11 -13.22
C ASP A 6 2.09 -30.56 -13.71
N PHE A 7 2.64 -29.58 -12.97
CA PHE A 7 3.98 -29.07 -13.20
C PHE A 7 5.05 -30.18 -13.12
N LYS A 8 6.02 -30.12 -14.04
CA LYS A 8 7.24 -30.94 -14.00
C LYS A 8 8.06 -30.60 -12.75
N VAL A 9 8.86 -31.56 -12.28
CA VAL A 9 9.74 -31.39 -11.10
C VAL A 9 10.66 -30.18 -11.25
N GLY A 10 11.24 -29.97 -12.44
CA GLY A 10 12.08 -28.80 -12.73
C GLY A 10 11.32 -27.47 -12.57
N THR A 11 10.08 -27.39 -13.07
CA THR A 11 9.23 -26.20 -12.93
C THR A 11 8.93 -25.90 -11.46
N LYS A 12 8.57 -26.93 -10.68
CA LYS A 12 8.32 -26.78 -9.23
C LYS A 12 9.56 -26.27 -8.50
N ALA A 13 10.74 -26.81 -8.80
CA ALA A 13 12.00 -26.38 -8.21
C ALA A 13 12.35 -24.93 -8.60
N SER A 14 12.12 -24.54 -9.87
CA SER A 14 12.35 -23.16 -10.31
C SER A 14 11.40 -22.17 -9.63
N LEU A 15 10.11 -22.49 -9.49
CA LEU A 15 9.15 -21.65 -8.75
C LEU A 15 9.60 -21.44 -7.30
N ALA A 16 10.00 -22.52 -6.62
CA ALA A 16 10.48 -22.44 -5.25
C ALA A 16 11.71 -21.53 -5.11
N ARG A 17 12.70 -21.70 -6.01
CA ARG A 17 13.94 -20.90 -5.98
C ARG A 17 13.71 -19.43 -6.31
N ARG A 18 12.87 -19.14 -7.31
CA ARG A 18 12.51 -17.75 -7.68
C ARG A 18 11.80 -17.03 -6.54
N ALA A 19 10.97 -17.75 -5.79
CA ALA A 19 10.32 -17.23 -4.60
C ALA A 19 11.21 -17.25 -3.34
N ALA A 20 12.49 -17.61 -3.45
CA ALA A 20 13.42 -17.83 -2.33
C ALA A 20 12.85 -18.74 -1.23
N HIS A 21 12.01 -19.71 -1.61
CA HIS A 21 11.24 -20.58 -0.71
C HIS A 21 10.31 -19.83 0.27
N PHE A 22 9.96 -18.58 0.01
CA PHE A 22 8.93 -17.85 0.76
C PHE A 22 7.58 -17.94 0.06
N CYS A 23 6.50 -18.04 0.84
CA CYS A 23 5.13 -17.98 0.31
C CYS A 23 4.90 -16.64 -0.40
N SER A 24 4.45 -16.67 -1.65
CA SER A 24 4.20 -15.46 -2.45
C SER A 24 2.91 -14.73 -2.11
N ASN A 25 2.12 -15.20 -1.13
CA ASN A 25 1.02 -14.39 -0.61
C ASN A 25 1.60 -13.20 0.18
N PRO A 26 1.27 -11.94 -0.20
CA PRO A 26 1.87 -10.73 0.37
C PRO A 26 1.60 -10.58 1.88
N HIS A 27 0.53 -11.16 2.39
CA HIS A 27 0.19 -11.13 3.82
C HIS A 27 0.79 -12.30 4.62
N CYS A 28 1.37 -13.29 3.94
CA CYS A 28 1.92 -14.48 4.59
C CYS A 28 3.46 -14.42 4.69
N LEU A 29 4.15 -14.43 3.55
CA LEU A 29 5.62 -14.41 3.45
C LEU A 29 6.31 -15.42 4.41
N LYS A 30 5.68 -16.57 4.70
CA LYS A 30 6.27 -17.61 5.54
C LYS A 30 7.37 -18.33 4.77
N LEU A 31 8.50 -18.62 5.42
CA LEU A 31 9.51 -19.52 4.89
C LEU A 31 8.94 -20.93 4.80
N THR A 32 9.11 -21.57 3.66
CA THR A 32 8.51 -22.88 3.34
C THR A 32 9.52 -24.02 3.29
N ILE A 33 10.78 -23.73 3.62
CA ILE A 33 11.86 -24.70 3.74
C ILE A 33 12.57 -24.54 5.09
N GLY A 34 13.09 -25.62 5.64
CA GLY A 34 13.82 -25.57 6.91
C GLY A 34 14.70 -26.80 7.14
N PRO A 35 15.54 -26.77 8.16
CA PRO A 35 16.37 -27.91 8.54
C PRO A 35 15.50 -29.09 8.96
N HIS A 36 15.92 -30.32 8.62
CA HIS A 36 15.36 -31.55 9.17
C HIS A 36 16.32 -32.11 10.23
N SER A 37 15.84 -32.97 11.13
CA SER A 37 16.67 -33.73 12.07
C SER A 37 17.65 -34.70 11.39
N ASP A 38 17.47 -34.93 10.09
CA ASP A 38 18.33 -35.75 9.24
C ASP A 38 19.11 -34.78 8.36
N SER A 39 20.45 -34.79 8.46
CA SER A 39 21.33 -33.83 7.79
C SER A 39 21.27 -33.90 6.27
N SER A 40 20.75 -35.00 5.70
CA SER A 40 20.56 -35.18 4.26
C SER A 40 19.21 -34.65 3.75
N LYS A 41 18.33 -34.16 4.64
CA LYS A 41 16.96 -33.76 4.32
C LYS A 41 16.66 -32.32 4.72
N ALA A 42 15.61 -31.78 4.12
CA ALA A 42 15.02 -30.51 4.50
C ALA A 42 13.52 -30.69 4.75
N LEU A 43 12.97 -29.94 5.69
CA LEU A 43 11.53 -29.76 5.82
C LEU A 43 11.05 -28.89 4.66
N ALA A 44 9.93 -29.28 4.02
CA ALA A 44 9.31 -28.52 2.95
C ALA A 44 7.78 -28.46 3.14
N SER A 45 7.26 -27.25 3.31
CA SER A 45 5.83 -26.96 3.48
C SER A 45 5.24 -26.14 2.32
N GLY A 46 6.05 -25.82 1.32
CA GLY A 46 5.66 -25.08 0.13
C GLY A 46 5.29 -25.99 -1.04
N HIS A 47 4.53 -25.45 -1.98
CA HIS A 47 4.17 -26.13 -3.22
C HIS A 47 3.93 -25.14 -4.36
N ALA A 48 4.03 -25.64 -5.60
CA ALA A 48 3.67 -24.90 -6.79
C ALA A 48 2.15 -24.96 -7.00
N ALA A 49 1.48 -23.85 -6.72
CA ALA A 49 0.06 -23.65 -7.01
C ALA A 49 -0.12 -23.20 -8.47
N HIS A 50 -1.26 -23.55 -9.06
CA HIS A 50 -1.60 -23.10 -10.41
C HIS A 50 -2.44 -21.82 -10.32
N ILE A 51 -2.13 -20.83 -11.14
CA ILE A 51 -2.93 -19.61 -11.28
C ILE A 51 -4.26 -19.96 -11.95
N HIS A 52 -4.20 -20.57 -13.14
CA HIS A 52 -5.33 -21.26 -13.77
C HIS A 52 -5.21 -22.77 -13.55
N ALA A 53 -6.29 -23.41 -13.09
CA ALA A 53 -6.24 -24.81 -12.67
C ALA A 53 -5.69 -25.79 -13.72
N ALA A 54 -4.97 -26.78 -13.21
CA ALA A 54 -4.46 -27.93 -13.95
C ALA A 54 -5.54 -28.91 -14.47
N SER A 55 -6.82 -28.68 -14.14
CA SER A 55 -7.92 -29.57 -14.53
C SER A 55 -9.23 -28.80 -14.68
N LYS A 56 -10.14 -29.30 -15.53
CA LYS A 56 -11.43 -28.66 -15.84
C LYS A 56 -12.30 -28.35 -14.63
N GLN A 57 -12.18 -29.12 -13.55
CA GLN A 57 -12.97 -28.97 -12.32
C GLN A 57 -12.27 -28.09 -11.27
N GLY A 58 -11.04 -27.64 -11.56
CA GLY A 58 -10.28 -26.83 -10.61
C GLY A 58 -10.65 -25.34 -10.69
N PRO A 59 -10.23 -24.57 -9.67
CA PRO A 59 -10.51 -23.14 -9.58
C PRO A 59 -9.89 -22.36 -10.74
N ARG A 60 -10.61 -21.36 -11.26
CA ARG A 60 -10.14 -20.51 -12.37
C ARG A 60 -9.70 -21.28 -13.62
N PHE A 61 -10.25 -22.46 -13.89
CA PHE A 61 -9.88 -23.22 -15.08
C PHE A 61 -10.12 -22.39 -16.35
N ASP A 62 -9.10 -22.29 -17.21
CA ASP A 62 -9.20 -21.69 -18.52
C ASP A 62 -9.22 -22.77 -19.62
N ALA A 63 -10.33 -22.80 -20.37
CA ALA A 63 -10.53 -23.73 -21.47
C ALA A 63 -9.68 -23.38 -22.70
N LEU A 64 -9.27 -22.12 -22.85
CA LEU A 64 -8.44 -21.65 -23.96
C LEU A 64 -6.96 -21.97 -23.76
N GLN A 65 -6.52 -22.20 -22.51
CA GLN A 65 -5.15 -22.64 -22.25
C GLN A 65 -4.86 -24.04 -22.79
N THR A 66 -3.73 -24.16 -23.48
CA THR A 66 -3.13 -25.45 -23.85
C THR A 66 -2.51 -26.13 -22.63
N THR A 67 -2.26 -27.44 -22.71
CA THR A 67 -1.52 -28.17 -21.67
C THR A 67 -0.10 -27.63 -21.45
N ALA A 68 0.53 -27.11 -22.51
CA ALA A 68 1.85 -26.48 -22.40
C ALA A 68 1.79 -25.20 -21.56
N GLU A 69 0.78 -24.35 -21.77
CA GLU A 69 0.56 -23.15 -20.98
C GLU A 69 0.17 -23.47 -19.54
N ARG A 70 -0.71 -24.45 -19.32
CA ARG A 70 -1.12 -24.88 -17.97
C ARG A 70 0.08 -25.34 -17.12
N THR A 71 1.04 -26.01 -17.75
CA THR A 71 2.24 -26.53 -17.10
C THR A 71 3.46 -25.58 -17.17
N SER A 72 3.29 -24.40 -17.77
CA SER A 72 4.33 -23.36 -17.82
C SER A 72 4.60 -22.77 -16.44
N ILE A 73 5.83 -22.32 -16.23
CA ILE A 73 6.21 -21.57 -15.03
C ILE A 73 5.41 -20.27 -14.86
N ASP A 74 4.89 -19.71 -15.95
CA ASP A 74 4.11 -18.48 -15.97
C ASP A 74 2.72 -18.68 -15.35
N ASN A 75 2.19 -19.90 -15.42
CA ASN A 75 0.93 -20.29 -14.78
C ASN A 75 1.14 -20.76 -13.33
N GLY A 76 2.35 -20.67 -12.79
CA GLY A 76 2.71 -21.16 -11.46
C GLY A 76 3.01 -20.06 -10.45
N LEU A 77 2.60 -20.28 -9.20
CA LEU A 77 2.89 -19.45 -8.03
C LEU A 77 3.41 -20.34 -6.89
N TRP A 78 4.37 -19.86 -6.08
CA TRP A 78 4.85 -20.63 -4.93
C TRP A 78 4.10 -20.23 -3.66
N LEU A 79 3.40 -21.18 -3.03
CA LEU A 79 2.61 -20.93 -1.82
C LEU A 79 2.93 -21.94 -0.72
N CYS A 80 2.79 -21.54 0.55
CA CYS A 80 2.70 -22.50 1.64
C CYS A 80 1.40 -23.31 1.50
N ARG A 81 1.35 -24.52 2.09
CA ARG A 81 0.15 -25.39 2.04
C ARG A 81 -1.13 -24.67 2.44
N GLU A 82 -1.08 -23.89 3.52
CA GLU A 82 -2.22 -23.15 4.06
C GLU A 82 -2.77 -22.13 3.03
N CYS A 83 -1.92 -21.26 2.49
CA CYS A 83 -2.35 -20.29 1.48
C CYS A 83 -2.83 -20.95 0.19
N GLY A 84 -2.25 -22.08 -0.23
CA GLY A 84 -2.73 -22.80 -1.40
C GLY A 84 -4.15 -23.33 -1.22
N VAL A 85 -4.46 -23.89 -0.05
CA VAL A 85 -5.83 -24.33 0.28
C VAL A 85 -6.80 -23.15 0.26
N ILE A 86 -6.43 -22.00 0.82
CA ILE A 86 -7.28 -20.80 0.84
C ILE A 86 -7.56 -20.31 -0.60
N VAL A 87 -6.51 -20.15 -1.41
CA VAL A 87 -6.61 -19.65 -2.79
C VAL A 87 -7.42 -20.58 -3.69
N ASP A 88 -7.34 -21.89 -3.47
CA ASP A 88 -8.11 -22.87 -4.23
C ASP A 88 -9.55 -23.02 -3.72
N GLY A 89 -9.78 -22.78 -2.42
CA GLY A 89 -11.10 -22.88 -1.78
C GLY A 89 -12.03 -21.70 -2.06
N ASP A 90 -11.49 -20.48 -2.25
CA ASP A 90 -12.26 -19.27 -2.58
C ASP A 90 -11.77 -18.62 -3.88
N ALA A 91 -12.13 -19.25 -4.99
CA ALA A 91 -11.70 -18.82 -6.32
C ALA A 91 -12.31 -17.49 -6.77
N SER A 92 -13.46 -17.10 -6.22
CA SER A 92 -14.12 -15.81 -6.50
C SER A 92 -13.36 -14.63 -5.93
N VAL A 93 -12.81 -14.77 -4.71
CA VAL A 93 -12.01 -13.73 -4.07
C VAL A 93 -10.61 -13.68 -4.65
N HIS A 94 -10.04 -14.84 -5.01
CA HIS A 94 -8.69 -14.94 -5.54
C HIS A 94 -8.68 -15.12 -7.05
N THR A 95 -8.72 -14.00 -7.80
CA THR A 95 -8.70 -13.99 -9.26
C THR A 95 -7.34 -14.35 -9.85
N ALA A 96 -7.30 -14.80 -11.10
CA ALA A 96 -6.05 -15.12 -11.79
C ALA A 96 -5.10 -13.91 -11.89
N ASP A 97 -5.65 -12.72 -12.13
CA ASP A 97 -4.86 -11.49 -12.22
C ASP A 97 -4.25 -11.11 -10.88
N GLN A 98 -5.00 -11.24 -9.78
CA GLN A 98 -4.45 -11.02 -8.45
C GLN A 98 -3.27 -11.96 -8.15
N LEU A 99 -3.39 -13.24 -8.52
CA LEU A 99 -2.29 -14.21 -8.31
C LEU A 99 -1.08 -13.94 -9.20
N ARG A 100 -1.27 -13.38 -10.40
CA ARG A 100 -0.17 -12.89 -11.25
C ARG A 100 0.52 -11.70 -10.61
N THR A 101 -0.23 -10.75 -10.05
CA THR A 101 0.32 -9.62 -9.29
C THR A 101 1.14 -10.12 -8.10
N TRP A 102 0.61 -11.05 -7.31
CA TRP A 102 1.36 -11.67 -6.19
C TRP A 102 2.68 -12.31 -6.65
N LYS A 103 2.67 -13.02 -7.78
CA LYS A 103 3.90 -13.59 -8.36
C LYS A 103 4.93 -12.51 -8.66
N THR A 104 4.52 -11.49 -9.42
CA THR A 104 5.39 -10.41 -9.90
C THR A 104 5.96 -9.62 -8.74
N ASP A 105 5.12 -9.17 -7.82
CA ASP A 105 5.53 -8.35 -6.68
C ASP A 105 6.48 -9.13 -5.75
N HIS A 106 6.19 -10.41 -5.51
CA HIS A 106 7.05 -11.25 -4.69
C HIS A 106 8.42 -11.48 -5.32
N GLU A 107 8.47 -11.75 -6.64
CA GLU A 107 9.73 -11.93 -7.35
C GLU A 107 10.55 -10.62 -7.41
N ALA A 108 9.89 -9.47 -7.54
CA ALA A 108 10.53 -8.16 -7.43
C ALA A 108 11.15 -7.94 -6.05
N MET A 109 10.37 -8.19 -4.98
CA MET A 109 10.84 -8.10 -3.60
C MET A 109 12.03 -9.05 -3.33
N VAL A 110 11.97 -10.30 -3.79
CA VAL A 110 13.10 -11.24 -3.65
C VAL A 110 14.34 -10.75 -4.39
N SER A 111 14.16 -10.14 -5.56
CA SER A 111 15.27 -9.57 -6.33
C SER A 111 15.95 -8.43 -5.58
N GLU A 112 15.18 -7.50 -5.02
CA GLU A 112 15.66 -6.36 -4.23
C GLU A 112 16.40 -6.82 -2.96
N VAL A 113 15.78 -7.74 -2.21
CA VAL A 113 16.37 -8.38 -1.02
C VAL A 113 17.72 -9.02 -1.35
N ARG A 114 17.80 -9.72 -2.48
CA ARG A 114 19.04 -10.39 -2.91
C ARG A 114 20.17 -9.39 -3.21
N THR A 115 19.85 -8.19 -3.68
CA THR A 115 20.86 -7.17 -4.04
C THR A 115 21.30 -6.29 -2.87
N GLU A 116 20.41 -5.99 -1.93
CA GLU A 116 20.67 -4.98 -0.89
C GLU A 116 21.18 -5.56 0.45
N GLY A 117 21.23 -6.88 0.58
CA GLY A 117 21.78 -7.57 1.76
C GLY A 117 20.79 -7.67 2.94
N TYR A 118 21.11 -8.52 3.92
CA TYR A 118 20.18 -8.98 4.97
C TYR A 118 19.53 -7.86 5.79
N SER A 119 20.30 -6.86 6.22
CA SER A 119 19.82 -5.77 7.08
C SER A 119 18.79 -4.88 6.37
N ARG A 120 19.03 -4.57 5.09
CA ARG A 120 18.13 -3.74 4.28
C ARG A 120 16.91 -4.52 3.79
N SER A 121 17.11 -5.80 3.49
CA SER A 121 16.04 -6.76 3.20
C SER A 121 15.02 -6.90 4.33
N LEU A 122 15.50 -6.93 5.58
CA LEU A 122 14.63 -6.95 6.76
C LEU A 122 13.80 -5.67 6.89
N ALA A 123 14.41 -4.52 6.63
CA ALA A 123 13.71 -3.23 6.67
C ALA A 123 12.62 -3.15 5.59
N LEU A 124 12.85 -3.66 4.38
CA LEU A 124 11.87 -3.76 3.30
C LEU A 124 10.70 -4.71 3.63
N LEU A 125 11.00 -5.88 4.21
CA LEU A 125 9.97 -6.84 4.64
C LEU A 125 9.13 -6.30 5.83
N GLN A 126 9.74 -5.46 6.67
CA GLN A 126 9.07 -4.81 7.79
C GLN A 126 8.24 -3.60 7.33
N SER A 127 8.74 -2.79 6.39
CA SER A 127 8.02 -1.63 5.87
C SER A 127 6.70 -2.07 5.25
N GLY A 128 6.68 -3.04 4.33
CA GLY A 128 5.46 -3.54 3.69
C GLY A 128 4.37 -4.08 4.66
N ARG A 129 4.75 -4.51 5.87
CA ARG A 129 3.80 -4.93 6.92
C ARG A 129 3.27 -3.77 7.76
N MET A 130 4.04 -2.69 7.88
CA MET A 130 3.72 -1.53 8.72
C MET A 130 3.10 -0.38 7.92
N GLU A 131 3.28 -0.31 6.60
CA GLU A 131 2.74 0.77 5.77
C GLU A 131 1.22 0.98 5.97
N PRO A 132 0.36 -0.06 6.01
CA PRO A 132 -1.06 0.16 6.26
C PRO A 132 -1.35 0.79 7.64
N GLN A 133 -0.56 0.45 8.66
CA GLN A 133 -0.70 1.04 9.99
C GLN A 133 -0.21 2.49 10.02
N ILE A 134 0.87 2.79 9.31
CA ILE A 134 1.41 4.15 9.19
C ILE A 134 0.46 5.01 8.37
N ALA A 135 -0.04 4.54 7.23
CA ALA A 135 -1.08 5.20 6.44
C ALA A 135 -2.32 5.52 7.30
N LYS A 136 -2.74 4.59 8.17
CA LYS A 136 -3.82 4.84 9.14
C LYS A 136 -3.46 5.91 10.16
N LYS A 137 -2.22 5.95 10.67
CA LYS A 137 -1.73 7.02 11.56
C LYS A 137 -1.75 8.38 10.86
N ILE A 138 -1.38 8.45 9.59
CA ILE A 138 -1.41 9.68 8.78
C ILE A 138 -2.85 10.19 8.67
N ILE A 139 -3.79 9.35 8.21
CA ILE A 139 -5.20 9.71 8.07
C ILE A 139 -5.81 10.10 9.43
N SER A 140 -5.51 9.35 10.49
CA SER A 140 -5.95 9.68 11.85
C SER A 140 -5.39 11.01 12.34
N ALA A 141 -4.15 11.36 11.99
CA ALA A 141 -3.58 12.65 12.35
C ALA A 141 -4.30 13.84 11.71
N MET A 142 -4.96 13.59 10.59
CA MET A 142 -5.75 14.60 9.90
C MET A 142 -7.17 14.66 10.44
N THR A 143 -7.73 13.57 10.99
CA THR A 143 -9.15 13.44 11.42
C THR A 143 -9.57 14.35 12.58
N ASP A 144 -8.64 14.86 13.40
CA ASP A 144 -8.94 15.79 14.51
C ASP A 144 -8.71 17.28 14.17
N ARG A 145 -8.30 17.61 12.95
CA ARG A 145 -7.93 18.97 12.50
C ARG A 145 -9.06 19.70 11.78
N ARG A 146 -9.94 20.36 12.56
CA ARG A 146 -11.04 21.22 12.06
C ARG A 146 -10.67 22.18 10.91
N SER A 147 -9.44 22.69 10.92
CA SER A 147 -8.89 23.56 9.85
C SER A 147 -8.99 22.98 8.44
N LEU A 148 -9.16 21.66 8.31
CA LEU A 148 -9.24 20.97 7.03
C LEU A 148 -10.68 20.82 6.50
N TRP A 149 -11.74 20.94 7.30
CA TRP A 149 -13.13 20.69 6.82
C TRP A 149 -14.20 21.67 7.35
N VAL A 150 -13.88 22.55 8.30
CA VAL A 150 -14.85 23.53 8.81
C VAL A 150 -15.09 24.65 7.79
N THR A 151 -16.30 25.22 7.80
CA THR A 151 -16.68 26.32 6.91
C THR A 151 -15.78 27.55 7.13
N PHE A 152 -15.46 28.28 6.06
CA PHE A 152 -14.47 29.36 6.07
C PHE A 152 -14.81 30.49 7.06
N ASP A 153 -16.10 30.75 7.29
CA ASP A 153 -16.63 31.75 8.21
C ASP A 153 -16.45 31.39 9.69
N ALA A 154 -16.15 30.13 10.00
CA ALA A 154 -15.85 29.65 11.35
C ALA A 154 -14.33 29.49 11.61
N GLU A 155 -13.49 29.82 10.63
CA GLU A 155 -12.03 29.71 10.77
C GLU A 155 -11.42 30.96 11.40
N PHE A 156 -10.45 30.73 12.28
CA PHE A 156 -9.59 31.78 12.83
C PHE A 156 -8.20 31.61 12.20
N PRO A 157 -7.72 32.58 11.40
CA PRO A 157 -6.50 32.41 10.59
C PRO A 157 -5.24 32.01 11.37
N ASP A 158 -5.06 32.55 12.58
CA ASP A 158 -4.01 32.19 13.52
C ASP A 158 -4.10 30.71 13.97
N ARG A 159 -5.31 30.24 14.29
CA ARG A 159 -5.55 28.85 14.69
C ARG A 159 -5.38 27.87 13.55
N VAL A 160 -5.73 28.28 12.32
CA VAL A 160 -5.44 27.49 11.11
C VAL A 160 -3.94 27.29 10.97
N ARG A 161 -3.15 28.37 11.08
CA ARG A 161 -1.68 28.27 11.02
C ARG A 161 -1.12 27.34 12.09
N GLN A 162 -1.56 27.48 13.35
CA GLN A 162 -1.12 26.63 14.45
C GLN A 162 -1.45 25.14 14.20
N SER A 163 -2.69 24.85 13.79
CA SER A 163 -3.15 23.50 13.48
C SER A 163 -2.31 22.84 12.39
N LEU A 164 -1.99 23.59 11.32
CA LEU A 164 -1.18 23.11 10.22
C LEU A 164 0.30 22.91 10.60
N ASP A 165 0.85 23.74 11.49
CA ASP A 165 2.24 23.59 11.93
C ASP A 165 2.41 22.36 12.83
N GLU A 166 1.44 22.10 13.71
CA GLU A 166 1.41 20.85 14.49
C GLU A 166 1.30 19.62 13.58
N LEU A 167 0.48 19.70 12.52
CA LEU A 167 0.33 18.62 11.55
C LEU A 167 1.64 18.38 10.78
N ARG A 168 2.30 19.46 10.35
CA ARG A 168 3.61 19.43 9.67
C ARG A 168 4.69 18.77 10.54
N SER A 169 4.77 19.13 11.82
CA SER A 169 5.70 18.50 12.77
C SER A 169 5.41 17.01 12.93
N ARG A 170 4.13 16.63 13.03
CA ARG A 170 3.72 15.23 13.15
C ARG A 170 4.04 14.41 11.90
N PHE A 171 3.82 14.96 10.71
CA PHE A 171 4.22 14.32 9.44
C PHE A 171 5.74 14.16 9.34
N SER A 172 6.50 15.18 9.74
CA SER A 172 7.96 15.11 9.76
C SER A 172 8.48 14.02 10.70
N ALA A 173 7.86 13.87 11.88
CA ALA A 173 8.21 12.80 12.83
C ALA A 173 7.92 11.40 12.26
N ILE A 174 6.73 11.19 11.69
CA ILE A 174 6.37 9.90 11.06
C ILE A 174 7.32 9.60 9.89
N ARG A 175 7.64 10.60 9.08
CA ARG A 175 8.52 10.44 7.92
C ARG A 175 9.95 10.06 8.33
N GLY A 176 10.45 10.56 9.46
CA GLY A 176 11.75 10.18 10.00
C GLY A 176 11.87 8.70 10.41
N GLU A 177 10.74 7.99 10.55
CA GLU A 177 10.70 6.54 10.82
C GLU A 177 10.66 5.70 9.53
N LEU A 178 10.49 6.33 8.36
CA LEU A 178 10.37 5.65 7.07
C LEU A 178 11.71 5.53 6.35
N LEU A 179 11.79 4.53 5.46
CA LEU A 179 12.90 4.44 4.51
C LEU A 179 12.70 5.47 3.39
N ASP A 180 13.78 6.16 3.03
CA ASP A 180 13.81 7.13 1.93
C ASP A 180 13.38 6.48 0.60
N GLY A 181 12.54 7.19 -0.15
CA GLY A 181 12.11 6.77 -1.49
C GLY A 181 10.93 5.79 -1.52
N THR A 182 10.44 5.33 -0.37
CA THR A 182 9.19 4.55 -0.30
C THR A 182 7.97 5.37 -0.72
N ALA A 183 6.88 4.69 -1.11
CA ALA A 183 5.64 5.37 -1.51
C ALA A 183 5.09 6.27 -0.38
N LEU A 184 5.11 5.80 0.88
CA LEU A 184 4.70 6.61 2.03
C LEU A 184 5.63 7.78 2.33
N ASP A 185 6.95 7.60 2.18
CA ASP A 185 7.91 8.70 2.32
C ASP A 185 7.59 9.82 1.33
N GLN A 186 7.35 9.47 0.06
CA GLN A 186 7.00 10.43 -0.97
C GLN A 186 5.65 11.11 -0.69
N ILE A 187 4.63 10.36 -0.26
CA ILE A 187 3.32 10.96 0.10
C ILE A 187 3.48 11.95 1.26
N LEU A 188 4.21 11.60 2.32
CA LEU A 188 4.45 12.49 3.46
C LEU A 188 5.28 13.72 3.09
N LEU A 189 6.26 13.56 2.21
CA LEU A 189 7.03 14.68 1.67
C LEU A 189 6.11 15.66 0.93
N VAL A 190 5.23 15.16 0.07
CA VAL A 190 4.30 15.99 -0.69
C VAL A 190 3.28 16.66 0.24
N LEU A 191 2.68 15.93 1.19
CA LEU A 191 1.78 16.50 2.21
C LEU A 191 2.44 17.64 2.99
N THR A 192 3.69 17.44 3.42
CA THR A 192 4.47 18.46 4.14
C THR A 192 4.73 19.69 3.26
N LYS A 193 5.09 19.49 1.98
CA LYS A 193 5.28 20.57 1.01
C LYS A 193 3.99 21.35 0.75
N THR A 194 2.86 20.66 0.65
CA THR A 194 1.55 21.30 0.46
C THR A 194 1.21 22.25 1.62
N ILE A 195 1.50 21.86 2.86
CA ILE A 195 1.35 22.75 4.04
C ILE A 195 2.31 23.95 3.97
N LEU A 196 3.57 23.72 3.58
CA LEU A 196 4.56 24.80 3.43
C LEU A 196 4.12 25.82 2.38
N SER A 197 3.61 25.38 1.23
CA SER A 197 3.10 26.28 0.20
C SER A 197 1.96 27.18 0.69
N PHE A 198 1.13 26.69 1.62
CA PHE A 198 0.13 27.54 2.27
C PHE A 198 0.79 28.58 3.18
N PHE A 199 1.79 28.21 3.98
CA PHE A 199 2.52 29.16 4.83
C PHE A 199 3.23 30.24 4.05
N ASP A 200 3.84 29.88 2.91
CA ASP A 200 4.48 30.84 2.00
C ASP A 200 3.43 31.77 1.39
N ALA A 201 2.26 31.25 1.00
CA ALA A 201 1.19 32.05 0.42
C ALA A 201 0.61 33.09 1.40
N VAL A 202 0.61 32.80 2.70
CA VAL A 202 0.04 33.70 3.73
C VAL A 202 1.11 34.42 4.56
N GLU A 203 2.39 34.33 4.18
CA GLU A 203 3.52 34.88 4.95
C GLU A 203 3.41 36.38 5.19
N SER A 204 2.90 37.13 4.20
CA SER A 204 2.75 38.58 4.29
C SER A 204 1.53 39.05 5.08
N ILE A 205 0.67 38.15 5.57
CA ILE A 205 -0.59 38.50 6.24
C ILE A 205 -0.46 38.41 7.76
N GLU A 206 -0.96 39.41 8.49
CA GLU A 206 -1.03 39.37 9.95
C GLU A 206 -2.24 38.53 10.43
N LEU A 207 -2.05 37.21 10.50
CA LEU A 207 -3.15 36.27 10.79
C LEU A 207 -3.81 36.43 12.17
N GLY A 208 -3.12 37.01 13.16
CA GLY A 208 -3.67 37.21 14.51
C GLY A 208 -4.80 38.25 14.57
N THR A 209 -4.73 39.24 13.68
CA THR A 209 -5.68 40.36 13.62
C THR A 209 -6.68 40.19 12.48
N LEU A 210 -6.39 39.36 11.48
CA LEU A 210 -7.26 39.08 10.35
C LEU A 210 -8.63 38.52 10.78
N ARG A 211 -9.71 39.02 10.19
CA ARG A 211 -11.10 38.60 10.47
C ARG A 211 -11.86 38.34 9.19
N CYS A 212 -12.90 37.51 9.29
CA CYS A 212 -13.75 37.17 8.16
C CYS A 212 -14.45 38.41 7.59
N SER A 213 -14.09 38.81 6.37
CA SER A 213 -14.70 39.93 5.67
C SER A 213 -14.59 39.74 4.15
N SER A 214 -15.73 39.71 3.46
CA SER A 214 -15.77 39.60 1.99
C SER A 214 -15.22 40.83 1.25
N HIS A 215 -14.92 41.92 1.98
CA HIS A 215 -14.38 43.16 1.45
C HIS A 215 -12.90 43.36 1.78
N ASP A 216 -12.32 42.47 2.58
CA ASP A 216 -10.92 42.53 2.97
C ASP A 216 -10.09 41.67 2.00
N PRO A 217 -9.17 42.27 1.22
CA PRO A 217 -8.36 41.54 0.25
C PRO A 217 -7.42 40.51 0.91
N GLU A 218 -6.95 40.76 2.13
CA GLU A 218 -6.09 39.81 2.85
C GLU A 218 -6.88 38.59 3.30
N TRP A 219 -8.15 38.78 3.69
CA TRP A 219 -9.05 37.68 4.01
C TRP A 219 -9.35 36.82 2.78
N LEU A 220 -9.63 37.44 1.64
CA LEU A 220 -9.87 36.72 0.39
C LEU A 220 -8.64 35.90 -0.02
N HIS A 221 -7.44 36.49 0.06
CA HIS A 221 -6.19 35.80 -0.24
C HIS A 221 -5.93 34.61 0.71
N PHE A 222 -6.13 34.80 2.01
CA PHE A 222 -6.06 33.72 3.00
C PHE A 222 -7.06 32.59 2.67
N SER A 223 -8.31 32.95 2.37
CA SER A 223 -9.38 32.00 2.06
C SER A 223 -9.07 31.19 0.81
N ASP A 224 -8.56 31.83 -0.26
CA ASP A 224 -8.16 31.16 -1.50
C ASP A 224 -6.96 30.22 -1.29
N ALA A 225 -5.97 30.64 -0.50
CA ALA A 225 -4.84 29.80 -0.11
C ALA A 225 -5.31 28.57 0.69
N LEU A 226 -6.23 28.75 1.64
CA LEU A 226 -6.78 27.67 2.45
C LEU A 226 -7.64 26.72 1.59
N ALA A 227 -8.44 27.24 0.66
CA ALA A 227 -9.20 26.43 -0.29
C ALA A 227 -8.30 25.56 -1.17
N THR A 228 -7.21 26.14 -1.67
CA THR A 228 -6.19 25.45 -2.47
C THR A 228 -5.50 24.34 -1.68
N LEU A 229 -5.14 24.63 -0.42
CA LEU A 229 -4.58 23.66 0.51
C LEU A 229 -5.54 22.47 0.71
N ARG A 230 -6.80 22.75 1.07
CA ARG A 230 -7.82 21.71 1.33
C ARG A 230 -8.05 20.81 0.13
N LYS A 231 -8.14 21.39 -1.08
CA LYS A 231 -8.32 20.63 -2.32
C LYS A 231 -7.13 19.71 -2.61
N THR A 232 -5.90 20.24 -2.47
CA THR A 232 -4.68 19.49 -2.73
C THR A 232 -4.50 18.36 -1.71
N ILE A 233 -4.70 18.64 -0.43
CA ILE A 233 -4.69 17.64 0.64
C ILE A 233 -5.77 16.58 0.42
N GLY A 234 -6.99 16.99 0.06
CA GLY A 234 -8.10 16.09 -0.19
C GLY A 234 -7.79 15.06 -1.28
N LEU A 235 -7.14 15.47 -2.36
CA LEU A 235 -6.65 14.57 -3.41
C LEU A 235 -5.62 13.57 -2.88
N GLN A 236 -4.62 14.05 -2.14
CA GLN A 236 -3.55 13.22 -1.59
C GLN A 236 -4.07 12.18 -0.58
N ILE A 237 -5.01 12.57 0.28
CA ILE A 237 -5.66 11.66 1.23
C ILE A 237 -6.51 10.62 0.50
N ALA A 238 -7.24 11.00 -0.56
CA ALA A 238 -8.04 10.06 -1.34
C ALA A 238 -7.16 9.00 -2.01
N ASP A 239 -6.03 9.40 -2.59
CA ASP A 239 -5.06 8.48 -3.19
C ASP A 239 -4.46 7.54 -2.13
N LEU A 240 -4.05 8.08 -0.98
CA LEU A 240 -3.53 7.28 0.13
C LEU A 240 -4.57 6.28 0.65
N ALA A 241 -5.81 6.72 0.85
CA ALA A 241 -6.91 5.88 1.32
C ALA A 241 -7.22 4.74 0.34
N SER A 242 -7.23 5.04 -0.96
CA SER A 242 -7.42 4.05 -2.01
C SER A 242 -6.28 3.03 -2.06
N ALA A 243 -5.03 3.49 -1.98
CA ALA A 243 -3.85 2.64 -2.06
C ALA A 243 -3.75 1.64 -0.89
N TYR A 244 -4.20 2.04 0.30
CA TYR A 244 -4.10 1.22 1.51
C TYR A 244 -5.46 0.69 2.01
N HIS A 245 -6.53 0.83 1.24
CA HIS A 245 -7.89 0.40 1.59
C HIS A 245 -8.39 0.94 2.94
N ILE A 246 -8.13 2.21 3.23
CA ILE A 246 -8.52 2.86 4.48
C ILE A 246 -9.82 3.64 4.30
N SER A 247 -10.80 3.41 5.17
CA SER A 247 -12.03 4.19 5.18
C SER A 247 -11.80 5.58 5.79
N LEU A 248 -12.18 6.63 5.05
CA LEU A 248 -12.14 8.01 5.53
C LEU A 248 -13.32 8.32 6.48
N SER A 249 -13.07 9.18 7.47
CA SER A 249 -14.12 9.76 8.32
C SER A 249 -15.07 10.62 7.49
N GLU A 250 -16.26 10.90 8.01
CA GLU A 250 -17.26 11.76 7.35
C GLU A 250 -16.67 13.16 7.03
N ASP A 251 -15.97 13.75 7.99
CA ASP A 251 -15.29 15.04 7.85
C ASP A 251 -14.27 15.05 6.71
N LEU A 252 -13.38 14.05 6.63
CA LEU A 252 -12.35 14.00 5.58
C LEU A 252 -12.94 13.75 4.18
N ARG A 253 -14.12 13.11 4.09
CA ARG A 253 -14.82 12.95 2.81
C ARG A 253 -15.34 14.27 2.24
N THR A 254 -15.49 15.31 3.05
CA THR A 254 -15.94 16.63 2.56
C THR A 254 -14.90 17.29 1.67
N ILE A 255 -13.62 16.98 1.86
CA ILE A 255 -12.50 17.52 1.07
C ILE A 255 -11.89 16.51 0.10
N ALA A 256 -12.06 15.21 0.35
CA ALA A 256 -11.58 14.14 -0.52
C ALA A 256 -12.60 13.83 -1.62
N PRO A 257 -12.22 13.80 -2.91
CA PRO A 257 -13.16 13.43 -3.96
C PRO A 257 -13.65 12.00 -3.80
N VAL A 258 -14.96 11.79 -3.95
CA VAL A 258 -15.55 10.44 -3.99
C VAL A 258 -15.16 9.80 -5.31
N ARG A 259 -14.32 8.76 -5.26
CA ARG A 259 -14.08 7.91 -6.43
C ARG A 259 -15.19 6.86 -6.48
N ASN A 260 -16.04 6.95 -7.51
CA ASN A 260 -17.02 5.93 -7.87
C ASN A 260 -16.31 4.66 -8.37
#